data_AF-A0A6I7QNS1-F1
#
_entry.id   AF-A0A6I7QNS1-F1
#
_cell.length_a   1.000
_cell.length_b   1.000
_cell.length_c   1.000
_cell.angle_alpha   90.00
_cell.angle_beta   90.00
_cell.angle_gamma   90.00
#
_symmetry.space_group_name_H-M   'P 1'
#
loop_
_entity.id
_entity.type
_entity.pdbx_description
1 polymer ?
#
loop_
_entity_poly.entity_id
_entity_poly.type
_entity_poly.pdbx_seq_one_letter_code
_entity_poly.pdbx_strand_id
1 'polypeptide(L)'
;MKKNSSIGSEIEITLPAEASPEELRRTVARKSGSSGPFRIIRQSLDARHKPDIRWNYRIAVGSPPAPPEPERVLPVIRKRGAGRAV
;
A
#
# COMPACT_ATOMS: atom_id res chain seq x y z
N MET A 1 -30.11 -8.13 -2.55
CA MET A 1 -29.98 -6.67 -2.71
C MET A 1 -28.51 -6.29 -2.51
N LYS A 2 -27.76 -6.01 -3.59
CA LYS A 2 -26.36 -5.59 -3.54
C LYS A 2 -26.32 -4.11 -3.16
N LYS A 3 -25.92 -3.78 -1.93
CA LYS A 3 -25.62 -2.40 -1.54
C LYS A 3 -24.24 -2.06 -2.12
N ASN A 4 -24.22 -1.43 -3.29
CA ASN A 4 -23.02 -0.75 -3.80
C ASN A 4 -22.83 0.54 -2.97
N SER A 5 -22.35 0.38 -1.74
CA SER A 5 -22.13 1.48 -0.81
C SER A 5 -20.86 2.24 -1.19
N SER A 6 -21.07 3.47 -1.67
CA SER A 6 -20.19 4.63 -1.62
C SER A 6 -18.72 4.35 -1.96
N ILE A 7 -18.44 4.38 -3.25
CA ILE A 7 -17.08 4.43 -3.82
C ILE A 7 -16.41 5.67 -3.23
N GLY A 8 -15.56 5.48 -2.21
CA GLY A 8 -14.60 6.51 -1.82
C GLY A 8 -13.73 6.85 -3.02
N SER A 9 -13.39 8.14 -3.18
CA SER A 9 -12.57 8.57 -4.31
C SER A 9 -11.22 7.87 -4.28
N GLU A 10 -10.95 7.02 -5.27
CA GLU A 10 -9.65 6.41 -5.46
C GLU A 10 -8.71 7.39 -6.14
N ILE A 11 -7.50 7.56 -5.60
CA ILE A 11 -6.46 8.40 -6.18
C ILE A 11 -5.15 7.63 -6.28
N GLU A 12 -4.40 7.90 -7.34
CA GLU A 12 -3.05 7.37 -7.52
C GLU A 12 -2.01 8.42 -7.12
N ILE A 13 -1.02 8.03 -6.33
CA ILE A 13 0.03 8.91 -5.81
C ILE A 13 1.38 8.27 -6.10
N THR A 14 2.25 9.01 -6.80
CA THR A 14 3.63 8.60 -7.03
C THR A 14 4.54 9.47 -6.16
N LEU A 15 5.41 8.84 -5.38
CA LEU A 15 6.38 9.53 -4.53
C LEU A 15 7.77 8.90 -4.65
N PRO A 16 8.84 9.66 -4.42
CA PRO A 16 10.19 9.11 -4.27
C PRO A 16 10.23 8.00 -3.20
N ALA A 17 11.13 7.03 -3.36
CA ALA A 17 11.33 5.98 -2.36
C ALA A 17 11.70 6.52 -0.98
N GLU A 18 12.37 7.67 -0.96
CA GLU A 18 12.82 8.41 0.24
C GLU A 18 11.73 9.30 0.84
N ALA A 19 10.54 9.35 0.23
CA ALA A 19 9.46 10.20 0.71
C ALA A 19 8.96 9.76 2.09
N SER A 20 8.88 10.73 3.01
CA SER A 20 8.41 10.50 4.36
C SER A 20 6.88 10.24 4.39
N PRO A 21 6.37 9.55 5.42
CA PRO A 21 4.94 9.32 5.58
C PRO A 21 4.12 10.62 5.60
N GLU A 22 4.69 11.71 6.11
CA GLU A 22 4.05 13.04 6.13
C GLU A 22 3.86 13.62 4.72
N GLU A 23 4.82 13.43 3.83
CA GLU A 23 4.73 13.86 2.43
C GLU A 23 3.62 13.10 1.69
N LEU A 24 3.44 11.82 2.02
CA LEU A 24 2.31 11.05 1.51
C LEU A 24 0.97 11.64 1.95
N ARG A 25 0.82 11.93 3.26
CA ARG A 25 -0.42 12.53 3.79
C ARG A 25 -0.71 13.88 3.16
N ARG A 26 0.30 14.75 3.00
CA ARG A 26 0.17 16.04 2.32
C ARG A 26 -0.22 15.89 0.87
N THR A 27 0.41 14.97 0.14
CA THR A 27 0.11 14.74 -1.28
C THR A 27 -1.30 14.19 -1.47
N VAL A 28 -1.72 13.27 -0.60
CA VAL A 28 -3.10 12.76 -0.57
C VAL A 28 -4.10 13.89 -0.28
N ALA A 29 -3.84 14.70 0.74
CA ALA A 29 -4.71 15.81 1.09
C ALA A 29 -4.83 16.83 -0.04
N ARG A 30 -3.71 17.16 -0.70
CA ARG A 30 -3.65 18.09 -1.81
C ARG A 30 -4.36 17.56 -3.06
N LYS A 31 -4.24 16.26 -3.35
CA LYS A 31 -4.85 15.63 -4.53
C LYS A 31 -6.33 15.30 -4.34
N SER A 32 -6.71 14.88 -3.14
CA SER A 32 -8.10 14.57 -2.79
C SER A 32 -8.93 15.81 -2.39
N GLY A 33 -8.28 16.92 -2.06
CA GLY A 33 -8.94 18.08 -1.46
C GLY A 33 -9.46 17.83 -0.04
N SER A 34 -9.08 16.71 0.60
CA SER A 34 -9.54 16.32 1.92
C SER A 34 -8.38 15.79 2.76
N SER A 35 -8.20 16.35 3.96
CA SER A 35 -7.22 15.89 4.95
C SER A 35 -7.76 14.73 5.81
N GLY A 36 -8.86 14.10 5.37
CA GLY A 36 -9.53 13.02 6.08
C GLY A 36 -8.72 11.71 6.10
N PRO A 37 -9.21 10.70 6.83
CA PRO A 37 -8.61 9.38 6.82
C PRO A 37 -8.60 8.79 5.41
N PHE A 38 -7.50 8.14 5.06
CA PHE A 38 -7.32 7.45 3.80
C PHE A 38 -6.78 6.04 4.03
N ARG A 39 -7.01 5.14 3.08
CA ARG A 39 -6.50 3.78 3.09
C ARG A 39 -5.65 3.52 1.86
N ILE A 40 -4.47 2.96 2.05
CA ILE A 40 -3.64 2.46 0.94
C ILE A 40 -4.26 1.14 0.48
N ILE A 41 -4.78 1.12 -0.75
CA ILE A 41 -5.34 -0.07 -1.41
C ILE A 41 -4.20 -0.89 -2.02
N ARG A 42 -3.22 -0.20 -2.61
CA ARG A 42 -2.08 -0.83 -3.27
C ARG A 42 -0.85 0.03 -3.07
N GLN A 43 0.26 -0.62 -2.80
CA GLN A 43 1.60 -0.04 -2.80
C GLN A 43 2.47 -0.87 -3.75
N SER A 44 3.19 -0.21 -4.64
CA SER A 44 4.09 -0.87 -5.58
C SER A 44 5.33 -0.02 -5.76
N LEU A 45 6.50 -0.65 -5.86
CA LEU A 45 7.76 0.03 -6.08
C LEU A 45 8.09 -0.03 -7.57
N ASP A 46 8.25 1.12 -8.21
CA ASP A 46 8.92 1.21 -9.50
C ASP A 46 10.41 1.46 -9.25
N ALA A 47 11.22 0.44 -9.52
CA ALA A 47 12.67 0.48 -9.40
C ALA A 47 13.35 0.23 -10.76
N ARG A 48 12.66 0.57 -11.87
CA ARG A 48 13.19 0.34 -13.23
C ARG A 48 14.45 1.15 -13.49
N HIS A 49 14.54 2.33 -12.89
CA HIS A 49 15.71 3.20 -12.94
C HIS A 49 16.35 3.26 -11.56
N LYS A 50 17.54 2.65 -11.41
CA LYS A 50 18.28 2.63 -10.13
C LYS A 50 18.46 3.99 -9.44
N PRO A 51 18.69 5.12 -10.15
CA PRO A 51 18.77 6.42 -9.49
C PRO A 51 17.41 7.07 -9.20
N ASP A 52 16.31 6.55 -9.74
CA ASP A 52 14.96 7.14 -9.63
C ASP A 52 13.98 6.04 -9.23
N ILE A 53 14.05 5.67 -7.94
CA ILE A 53 13.14 4.67 -7.35
C ILE A 53 11.91 5.41 -6.82
N ARG A 54 10.73 4.98 -7.26
CA ARG A 54 9.45 5.62 -6.90
C ARG A 54 8.46 4.63 -6.33
N TRP A 55 7.80 5.01 -5.25
CA TRP A 55 6.59 4.34 -4.79
C TRP A 55 5.39 4.80 -5.59
N ASN A 56 4.56 3.86 -6.01
CA ASN A 56 3.25 4.11 -6.59
C ASN A 56 2.17 3.57 -5.63
N TYR A 57 1.38 4.48 -5.09
CA TYR A 57 0.31 4.21 -4.14
C TYR A 57 -1.04 4.40 -4.81
N ARG A 58 -1.96 3.47 -4.57
CA ARG A 58 -3.39 3.63 -4.89
C ARG A 58 -4.14 3.75 -3.58
N ILE A 59 -4.88 4.83 -3.40
CA ILE A 59 -5.41 5.27 -2.11
C ILE A 59 -6.90 5.52 -2.23
N ALA A 60 -7.69 4.96 -1.31
CA ALA A 60 -9.10 5.31 -1.15
C ALA A 60 -9.23 6.43 -0.11
N VAL A 61 -9.90 7.51 -0.48
CA VAL A 61 -10.21 8.62 0.43
C VAL A 61 -11.70 8.63 0.75
N GLY A 62 -12.05 8.87 2.02
CA GLY A 62 -13.45 9.00 2.44
C GLY A 62 -14.21 7.68 2.66
N SER A 63 -13.55 6.52 2.57
CA SER A 63 -14.13 5.26 3.06
C SER A 63 -13.82 5.06 4.54
N PRO A 64 -14.77 4.60 5.37
CA PRO A 64 -14.48 4.20 6.74
C PRO A 64 -13.38 3.12 6.74
N PRO A 65 -12.50 3.10 7.76
CA PRO A 65 -11.44 2.09 7.84
C PRO A 65 -12.11 0.71 7.83
N ALA A 66 -11.84 -0.09 6.80
CA ALA A 66 -12.19 -1.50 6.84
C ALA A 66 -11.35 -2.17 7.93
N PRO A 67 -11.85 -3.24 8.56
CA PRO A 67 -11.06 -4.00 9.53
C PRO A 67 -9.72 -4.42 8.91
N PRO A 68 -8.63 -4.42 9.69
CA PRO A 68 -7.31 -4.82 9.19
C PRO A 68 -7.41 -6.22 8.58
N GLU A 69 -6.89 -6.40 7.37
CA GLU A 69 -6.77 -7.72 6.77
C GLU A 69 -5.87 -8.59 7.65
N PRO A 70 -6.19 -9.87 7.87
CA PRO A 70 -5.31 -10.75 8.62
C PRO A 70 -3.99 -10.84 7.86
N GLU A 71 -2.92 -10.45 8.55
CA GLU A 71 -1.53 -10.56 8.12
C GLU A 71 -1.35 -11.93 7.44
N ARG A 72 -1.13 -11.94 6.12
CA ARG A 72 -0.72 -13.16 5.41
C ARG A 72 0.69 -13.47 5.89
N VAL A 73 0.76 -14.23 6.98
CA VAL A 73 1.97 -14.92 7.41
C VAL A 73 2.39 -15.78 6.22
N LEU A 74 3.45 -15.37 5.52
CA LEU A 74 4.07 -16.19 4.48
C LEU A 74 4.39 -17.54 5.13
N PRO A 75 4.03 -18.69 4.52
CA PRO A 75 4.48 -19.96 5.05
C PRO A 75 6.01 -19.92 5.05
N VAL A 76 6.62 -19.96 6.23
CA VAL A 76 8.05 -20.21 6.37
C VAL A 76 8.29 -21.58 5.75
N ILE A 77 8.73 -21.59 4.49
CA ILE A 77 9.26 -22.78 3.84
C ILE A 77 10.52 -23.14 4.62
N ARG A 78 10.38 -24.01 5.62
CA ARG A 78 11.52 -24.68 6.23
C ARG A 78 12.15 -25.53 5.14
N LYS A 79 13.18 -25.00 4.46
CA LYS A 79 14.14 -25.82 3.72
C LYS A 79 14.76 -26.80 4.74
N ARG A 80 14.21 -28.02 4.84
CA ARG A 80 14.94 -29.18 5.35
C ARG A 80 15.94 -29.57 4.27
N GLY A 81 17.07 -28.88 4.26
CA GLY A 81 18.26 -29.29 3.53
C GLY A 81 19.23 -29.99 4.46
N ALA A 82 19.86 -31.03 3.92
CA ALA A 82 21.09 -31.69 4.38
C ALA A 82 20.98 -32.72 5.52
N GLY A 83 20.82 -33.98 5.09
CA GLY A 83 21.73 -35.10 5.35
C GLY A 83 22.45 -35.22 6.69
N ARG A 84 22.34 -36.42 7.30
CA ARG A 84 23.47 -37.01 8.02
C ARG A 84 23.48 -38.53 7.89
N ALA A 85 24.66 -39.04 7.53
CA ALA A 85 25.10 -40.43 7.51
C ALA A 85 24.76 -41.21 8.79
N VAL A 86 24.50 -42.51 8.66
CA VAL A 86 25.44 -43.63 8.95
C VAL A 86 24.94 -44.91 8.28
#